data_AF-A0A6V8MFT4-F1
#
_entry.id   AF-A0A6V8MFT4-F1
#
_cell.length_a   1.000
_cell.length_b   1.000
_cell.length_c   1.000
_cell.angle_alpha   90.00
_cell.angle_beta   90.00
_cell.angle_gamma   90.00
#
_symmetry.space_group_name_H-M   'P 1'
#
loop_
_entity.id
_entity.type
_entity.pdbx_description
1 polymer ?
#
loop_
_entity_poly.entity_id
_entity_poly.type
_entity_poly.pdbx_seq_one_letter_code
_entity_poly.pdbx_strand_id
1 'polypeptide(L)'
;MPGTKWYAEDHEMPPPWSWVVILLFSASIMGFGWLVYCIVPDGGRQWDFGQLPDTPAESIFSTEEPRVPETPRRQLPRLPEAQPLPANPQHSGGGAS
;
A
#
# COMPACT_ATOMS: atom_id res chain seq x y z
N MET A 1 31.47 40.76 34.97
CA MET A 1 31.42 39.68 33.96
C MET A 1 30.03 39.64 33.36
N PRO A 2 29.81 40.07 32.12
CA PRO A 2 28.59 39.72 31.40
C PRO A 2 28.94 38.65 30.36
N GLY A 3 28.58 37.39 30.66
CA GLY A 3 28.47 36.35 29.65
C GLY A 3 27.16 36.55 28.91
N THR A 4 27.19 37.30 27.81
CA THR A 4 26.01 37.51 26.96
C THR A 4 25.78 36.26 26.12
N LYS A 5 24.55 35.77 26.23
CA LYS A 5 24.03 34.49 25.78
C LYS A 5 24.27 34.26 24.28
N TRP A 6 25.00 33.20 23.97
CA TRP A 6 25.12 32.63 22.64
C TRP A 6 23.90 31.74 22.37
N TYR A 7 22.79 32.35 21.99
CA TYR A 7 21.70 31.62 21.35
C TYR A 7 21.43 32.32 20.03
N ALA A 8 21.94 31.72 18.95
CA ALA A 8 21.65 32.10 17.58
C ALA A 8 20.24 31.60 17.21
N GLU A 9 19.23 32.07 17.94
CA GLU A 9 17.82 31.73 17.71
C GLU A 9 17.23 32.50 16.51
N ASP A 10 17.89 33.58 16.08
CA ASP A 10 17.44 34.47 14.99
C ASP A 10 18.13 34.19 13.65
N HIS A 11 18.45 32.93 13.33
CA HIS A 11 18.86 32.57 11.96
C HIS A 11 17.61 32.32 11.11
N GLU A 12 16.80 33.37 10.95
CA GLU A 12 15.81 33.44 9.88
C GLU A 12 16.56 33.37 8.56
N MET A 13 16.54 32.22 7.89
CA MET A 13 17.18 32.08 6.58
C MET A 13 16.60 33.14 5.65
N PRO A 14 17.43 33.81 4.82
CA PRO A 14 16.93 34.82 3.90
C PRO A 14 15.79 34.24 3.06
N PRO A 15 14.70 35.00 2.80
CA PRO A 15 13.50 34.52 2.12
C PRO A 15 13.72 33.65 0.87
N PRO A 16 14.71 33.91 -0.02
CA PRO A 16 14.93 33.03 -1.18
C PRO A 16 15.49 31.64 -0.83
N TRP A 17 16.25 31.49 0.26
CA TRP A 17 16.89 30.23 0.62
C TRP A 17 15.92 29.17 1.13
N SER A 18 14.86 29.59 1.83
CA SER A 18 13.78 28.69 2.26
C SER A 18 13.15 27.97 1.07
N TRP A 19 12.84 28.71 -0.01
CA TRP A 19 12.29 28.14 -1.24
C TRP A 19 13.25 27.16 -1.92
N VAL A 20 14.55 27.47 -1.93
CA VAL A 20 15.56 26.56 -2.49
C VAL A 20 15.57 25.23 -1.74
N VAL A 21 15.53 25.26 -0.39
CA VAL A 21 15.49 24.05 0.43
C VAL A 21 14.22 23.25 0.16
N ILE A 22 13.06 23.90 0.09
CA ILE A 22 11.78 23.24 -0.19
C ILE A 22 11.79 22.59 -1.58
N LEU A 23 12.25 23.30 -2.60
CA LEU A 23 12.31 22.79 -3.97
C LEU A 23 13.27 21.60 -4.08
N LEU A 24 14.45 21.71 -3.47
CA LEU A 24 15.44 20.63 -3.47
C LEU A 24 14.92 19.40 -2.73
N PHE A 25 14.30 19.59 -1.57
CA PHE A 25 13.72 18.51 -0.78
C PHE A 25 12.56 17.82 -1.53
N SER A 26 11.68 18.61 -2.15
CA SER A 26 10.58 18.10 -2.97
C SER A 26 11.10 17.29 -4.18
N ALA A 27 12.07 17.84 -4.90
CA ALA A 27 12.70 17.14 -6.03
C ALA A 27 13.38 15.84 -5.57
N SER A 28 14.00 15.82 -4.39
CA SER A 28 14.62 14.61 -3.82
C SER A 28 13.58 13.53 -3.55
N ILE A 29 12.43 13.87 -2.95
CA ILE A 29 11.36 12.89 -2.66
C ILE A 29 10.77 12.34 -3.95
N MET A 30 10.45 13.22 -4.91
CA MET A 30 9.92 12.81 -6.21
C MET A 30 10.91 11.94 -6.98
N GLY A 31 12.19 12.33 -7.02
CA GLY A 31 13.24 11.57 -7.69
C GLY A 31 13.45 10.19 -7.05
N PHE A 32 13.39 10.11 -5.72
CA PHE A 32 13.48 8.83 -5.01
C PHE A 32 12.28 7.93 -5.31
N GLY A 33 11.05 8.47 -5.27
CA GLY A 33 9.85 7.72 -5.62
C GLY A 33 9.89 7.19 -7.05
N TRP A 34 10.33 8.02 -7.99
CA TRP A 34 10.54 7.62 -9.39
C TRP A 34 11.60 6.53 -9.53
N LEU A 35 12.73 6.66 -8.83
CA LEU A 35 13.79 5.66 -8.82
C LEU A 35 13.28 4.31 -8.32
N VAL A 36 12.56 4.29 -7.19
CA VAL A 36 11.97 3.08 -6.63
C VAL A 36 10.96 2.48 -7.61
N TYR A 37 10.12 3.30 -8.23
CA TYR A 37 9.17 2.86 -9.26
C TYR A 37 9.86 2.16 -10.45
N CYS A 38 11.04 2.65 -10.86
CA CYS A 38 11.79 2.03 -11.94
C CYS A 38 12.49 0.72 -11.51
N ILE A 39 12.90 0.61 -10.25
CA ILE A 39 13.65 -0.54 -9.73
C ILE A 39 12.72 -1.68 -9.32
N VAL A 40 11.57 -1.37 -8.73
CA VAL A 40 10.64 -2.37 -8.21
C VAL A 40 9.74 -2.82 -9.36
N PRO A 41 9.91 -4.04 -9.88
CA PRO A 41 8.99 -4.56 -10.88
C PRO A 41 7.60 -4.70 -10.25
N ASP A 42 6.55 -4.50 -11.06
CA ASP A 42 5.18 -4.78 -10.64
C ASP A 42 5.07 -6.26 -10.25
N GLY A 43 5.13 -6.53 -8.95
CA GLY A 43 4.85 -7.84 -8.40
C GLY A 43 3.41 -8.20 -8.71
N GLY A 44 3.16 -9.47 -9.03
CA GLY A 44 1.80 -9.96 -9.22
C GLY A 44 0.95 -9.50 -8.05
N ARG A 45 -0.05 -8.65 -8.32
CA ARG A 45 -0.97 -8.09 -7.32
C ARG A 45 -1.92 -9.18 -6.84
N GLN A 46 -1.34 -10.18 -6.20
CA GLN A 46 -2.04 -11.23 -5.50
C GLN A 46 -2.44 -10.61 -4.17
N TRP A 47 -3.67 -10.12 -4.13
CA TRP A 47 -4.34 -9.95 -2.86
C TRP A 47 -4.43 -11.35 -2.27
N ASP A 48 -3.67 -11.60 -1.21
CA ASP A 48 -3.90 -12.73 -0.33
C ASP A 48 -5.22 -12.40 0.39
N PHE A 49 -6.33 -12.71 -0.30
CA PHE A 49 -7.59 -12.98 0.38
C PHE A 49 -7.25 -14.16 1.25
N GLY A 50 -6.79 -13.88 2.47
CA GLY A 50 -6.15 -14.88 3.32
C GLY A 50 -6.98 -16.15 3.36
N GLN A 51 -6.38 -17.26 3.76
CA GLN A 51 -7.12 -18.50 4.04
C GLN A 51 -8.28 -18.34 5.06
N LEU A 52 -8.43 -17.15 5.66
CA LEU A 52 -9.64 -16.81 6.37
C LEU A 52 -10.76 -16.61 5.33
N PRO A 53 -11.85 -17.39 5.41
CA PRO A 53 -13.03 -17.07 4.64
C PRO A 53 -13.35 -15.59 4.85
N ASP A 54 -13.78 -14.89 3.80
CA ASP A 54 -14.36 -13.56 3.93
C ASP A 54 -15.44 -13.68 5.01
N THR A 55 -15.11 -13.39 6.26
CA THR A 55 -16.11 -13.29 7.28
C THR A 55 -16.88 -12.06 6.85
N PRO A 56 -18.15 -12.19 6.46
CA PRO A 56 -18.99 -11.02 6.31
C PRO A 56 -18.84 -10.23 7.62
N ALA A 57 -18.99 -8.91 7.57
CA ALA A 57 -18.89 -8.07 8.76
C ALA A 57 -19.99 -8.45 9.79
N GLU A 58 -19.81 -9.57 10.48
CA GLU A 58 -20.60 -10.04 11.60
C GLU A 58 -20.13 -9.23 12.79
N SER A 59 -20.58 -7.99 12.82
CA SER A 59 -20.60 -7.20 14.02
C SER A 59 -21.44 -7.95 15.05
N ILE A 60 -20.90 -8.14 16.26
CA ILE A 60 -21.62 -8.68 17.43
C ILE A 60 -22.83 -7.79 17.83
N PHE A 61 -22.94 -6.61 17.22
CA PHE A 61 -24.07 -5.68 17.35
C PHE A 61 -25.02 -5.72 16.14
N SER A 62 -24.82 -6.62 15.16
CA SER A 62 -25.75 -6.80 14.05
C SER A 62 -27.04 -7.40 14.59
N THR A 63 -28.14 -6.67 14.47
CA THR A 63 -29.48 -7.11 14.92
C THR A 63 -30.22 -7.91 13.84
N GLU A 64 -29.64 -7.99 12.63
CA GLU A 64 -30.24 -8.63 11.47
C GLU A 64 -29.42 -9.87 11.07
N GLU A 65 -30.08 -11.03 11.00
CA GLU A 65 -29.48 -12.26 10.47
C GLU A 65 -29.24 -12.08 8.96
N PRO A 66 -28.00 -12.20 8.46
CA PRO A 66 -27.74 -12.11 7.03
C PRO A 66 -28.47 -13.25 6.33
N ARG A 67 -29.44 -12.92 5.47
CA ARG A 67 -30.01 -13.91 4.55
C ARG A 67 -28.86 -14.46 3.71
N VAL A 68 -28.79 -15.79 3.59
CA VAL A 68 -27.76 -16.54 2.84
C VAL A 68 -27.37 -15.76 1.58
N PRO A 69 -26.12 -15.27 1.47
CA PRO A 69 -25.76 -14.41 0.37
C PRO A 69 -25.82 -15.22 -0.93
N GLU A 70 -26.74 -14.85 -1.82
CA GLU A 70 -26.55 -15.12 -3.24
C GLU A 70 -25.17 -14.59 -3.60
N THR A 71 -24.33 -15.42 -4.23
CA THR A 71 -23.01 -15.00 -4.69
C THR A 71 -23.13 -13.63 -5.36
N PRO A 72 -22.52 -12.57 -4.82
CA PRO A 72 -22.76 -11.22 -5.30
C PRO A 72 -22.41 -11.18 -6.78
N ARG A 73 -23.35 -10.71 -7.60
CA ARG A 73 -23.12 -10.58 -9.04
C ARG A 73 -21.91 -9.68 -9.23
N ARG A 74 -20.92 -10.22 -9.95
CA ARG A 74 -19.68 -9.53 -10.23
C ARG A 74 -19.97 -8.18 -10.89
N GLN A 75 -19.73 -7.09 -10.18
CA GLN A 75 -20.03 -5.72 -10.65
C GLN A 75 -19.04 -5.23 -11.72
N LEU A 76 -17.84 -5.81 -11.76
CA LEU A 76 -16.77 -5.40 -12.66
C LEU A 76 -16.19 -6.60 -13.42
N PRO A 77 -15.95 -6.48 -14.74
CA PRO A 77 -15.26 -7.51 -15.51
C PRO A 77 -13.86 -7.75 -14.93
N ARG A 78 -13.34 -8.98 -15.12
CA ARG A 78 -11.97 -9.29 -14.72
C ARG A 78 -11.02 -8.47 -15.57
N LEU A 79 -10.21 -7.64 -14.94
CA LEU A 79 -9.08 -7.02 -15.61
C LEU A 79 -8.13 -8.12 -16.13
N PRO A 80 -7.55 -7.98 -17.34
CA PRO A 80 -6.73 -9.01 -17.96
C PRO A 80 -5.56 -9.48 -17.08
N GLU A 81 -4.97 -8.58 -16.31
CA GLU A 81 -3.85 -8.85 -15.38
C GLU A 81 -4.25 -9.68 -14.14
N ALA A 82 -5.55 -9.77 -13.83
CA ALA A 82 -6.05 -10.50 -12.68
C ALA A 82 -6.40 -11.96 -13.00
N GLN A 83 -6.11 -12.45 -14.21
CA GLN A 83 -6.36 -13.84 -14.59
C GLN A 83 -5.45 -14.78 -13.76
N PRO A 84 -5.99 -15.87 -13.18
CA PRO A 84 -5.14 -16.82 -12.47
C PRO A 84 -4.24 -17.48 -13.50
N LEU A 85 -2.94 -17.55 -13.23
CA LEU A 85 -2.04 -18.36 -14.06
C LEU A 85 -2.56 -19.81 -14.09
N PRO A 86 -2.47 -20.51 -15.23
CA PRO A 86 -2.86 -21.91 -15.29
C PRO A 86 -2.11 -22.69 -14.23
N ALA A 87 -2.85 -23.40 -13.37
CA ALA A 87 -2.28 -24.26 -12.35
C ALA A 87 -1.32 -25.24 -13.03
N ASN A 88 -0.05 -25.20 -12.65
CA ASN A 88 0.93 -26.18 -13.12
C ASN A 88 0.47 -27.58 -12.65
N PRO A 89 0.24 -28.57 -13.54
CA PRO A 89 -0.28 -29.90 -13.16
C PRO A 89 0.66 -30.77 -12.31
N GLN A 90 1.76 -30.24 -11.77
CA GLN A 90 2.83 -31.05 -11.17
C GLN A 90 2.69 -31.39 -9.68
N HIS A 91 1.53 -31.16 -9.06
CA HIS A 91 1.25 -31.65 -7.70
C HIS A 91 0.00 -32.52 -7.62
N SER A 92 -0.13 -33.44 -8.57
CA SER A 92 -0.93 -34.65 -8.41
C SER A 92 0.02 -35.83 -8.15
N GLY A 93 0.28 -36.15 -6.89
CA GLY A 93 1.09 -37.32 -6.54
C GLY A 93 1.22 -37.59 -5.03
N GLY A 94 0.29 -38.39 -4.50
CA GLY A 94 0.50 -39.20 -3.28
C GLY A 94 0.03 -38.54 -1.99
N GLY A 95 -0.82 -39.15 -1.16
CA GLY A 95 -1.42 -40.47 -1.23
C GLY A 95 -2.59 -40.54 -0.25
N ALA A 96 -3.66 -41.18 -0.71
CA ALA A 96 -4.68 -41.75 0.16
C ALA A 96 -4.26 -43.18 0.50
N SER A 97 -4.11 -43.48 1.79
CA SER A 97 -4.35 -44.79 2.42
C SER A 97 -4.21 -44.62 3.93
#